data_AF-A0A6C1NNG5-F1
#
_entry.id   AF-A0A6C1NNG5-F1
#
_cell.length_a   1.000
_cell.length_b   1.000
_cell.length_c   1.000
_cell.angle_alpha   90.00
_cell.angle_beta   90.00
_cell.angle_gamma   90.00
#
_symmetry.space_group_name_H-M   'P 1'
#
loop_
_entity.id
_entity.type
_entity.pdbx_description
1 polymer ?
#
loop_
_entity_poly.entity_id
_entity_poly.type
_entity_poly.pdbx_seq_one_letter_code
_entity_poly.pdbx_strand_id
1 'polypeptide(L)'
;MGRTHQGVVEEDGRLVAYLPGEPGAGPDEDPRLAGIRQALGELPGAPENGPVLTVERQSHQAWEEIWREGFRPRRITPRLVVAPSWHEVESVEGQVLLTLDPGMAFGTAEHPTTRG
;
A
#
# COMPACT_ATOMS: atom_id res chain seq x y z
N MET A 1 -15.11 22.99 5.34
CA MET A 1 -15.14 22.32 4.02
C MET A 1 -13.70 21.95 3.68
N GLY A 2 -13.19 20.86 4.27
CA GLY A 2 -11.79 20.43 4.14
C GLY A 2 -11.68 19.35 3.06
N ARG A 3 -10.86 19.59 2.05
CA ARG A 3 -10.58 18.62 0.98
C ARG A 3 -9.50 17.67 1.46
N THR A 4 -9.86 16.40 1.67
CA THR A 4 -8.89 15.32 1.83
C THR A 4 -8.35 14.95 0.45
N HIS A 5 -7.05 15.16 0.19
CA HIS A 5 -6.41 14.59 -0.98
C HIS A 5 -5.92 13.19 -0.62
N GLN A 6 -6.62 12.18 -1.15
CA GLN A 6 -6.26 10.75 -1.05
C GLN A 6 -4.87 10.55 -1.68
N GLY A 7 -3.94 9.88 -0.99
CA GLY A 7 -2.68 9.39 -1.59
C GLY A 7 -1.36 9.94 -1.03
N VAL A 8 -1.38 10.69 0.07
CA VAL A 8 -0.16 11.13 0.79
C VAL A 8 -0.26 10.70 2.25
N VAL A 9 0.79 10.05 2.77
CA VAL A 9 0.93 9.58 4.15
C VAL A 9 2.07 10.35 4.83
N GLU A 10 1.92 10.67 6.11
CA GLU A 10 3.01 11.26 6.91
C GLU A 10 3.64 10.18 7.79
N GLU A 11 4.94 9.92 7.62
CA GLU A 11 5.72 8.96 8.40
C GLU A 11 7.05 9.57 8.83
N ASP A 12 7.38 9.52 10.12
CA ASP A 12 8.63 10.04 10.69
C ASP A 12 8.99 11.47 10.24
N GLY A 13 7.97 12.34 10.13
CA GLY A 13 8.13 13.73 9.68
C GLY A 13 8.40 13.88 8.17
N ARG A 14 8.15 12.83 7.38
CA ARG A 14 8.25 12.82 5.92
C ARG A 14 6.86 12.65 5.31
N LEU A 15 6.62 13.33 4.19
CA LEU A 15 5.45 13.10 3.37
C LEU A 15 5.81 12.04 2.31
N VAL A 16 5.08 10.94 2.32
CA VAL A 16 5.23 9.79 1.42
C VAL A 16 4.04 9.73 0.49
N ALA A 17 4.28 9.62 -0.81
CA ALA A 17 3.23 9.50 -1.83
C ALA A 17 3.59 8.40 -2.82
N TYR A 18 2.57 7.68 -3.29
CA TYR A 18 2.73 6.63 -4.30
C TYR A 18 2.28 7.15 -5.66
N LEU A 19 3.14 6.99 -6.65
CA LEU A 19 2.88 7.36 -8.04
C LEU A 19 2.96 6.11 -8.91
N PRO A 20 2.06 5.94 -9.91
CA PRO A 20 2.18 4.85 -10.86
C PRO A 20 3.47 5.03 -11.65
N GLY A 21 4.40 4.08 -11.54
CA GLY A 21 5.68 4.16 -12.23
C GLY A 21 5.53 3.98 -13.74
N GLU A 22 6.31 4.75 -14.51
CA GLU A 22 6.41 4.54 -15.95
C GLU A 22 7.21 3.26 -16.25
N PRO A 23 6.70 2.35 -17.13
CA PRO A 23 7.42 1.14 -17.51
C PRO A 23 8.79 1.48 -18.10
N GLY A 24 9.85 0.93 -17.51
CA GLY A 24 11.22 1.09 -18.00
C GLY A 24 11.97 2.36 -17.54
N ALA A 25 11.30 3.37 -16.98
CA ALA A 25 11.96 4.60 -16.52
C ALA A 25 12.35 4.51 -15.04
N GLY A 26 13.63 4.59 -14.70
CA GLY A 26 14.18 4.51 -13.33
C GLY A 26 13.52 5.51 -12.35
N PRO A 27 13.71 5.31 -11.03
CA PRO A 27 13.03 6.13 -10.02
C PRO A 27 13.31 7.64 -10.18
N ASP A 28 14.51 8.02 -10.62
CA ASP A 28 14.88 9.43 -10.86
C ASP A 28 14.54 9.94 -12.28
N GLU A 29 14.09 9.06 -13.17
CA GLU A 29 13.83 9.36 -14.59
C GLU A 29 12.38 9.75 -14.86
N ASP A 30 11.53 9.79 -13.83
CA ASP A 30 10.13 10.18 -13.98
C ASP A 30 10.02 11.69 -14.29
N PRO A 31 9.49 12.08 -15.46
CA PRO A 31 9.44 13.48 -15.89
C PRO A 31 8.58 14.37 -14.99
N ARG A 32 7.71 13.77 -14.16
CA ARG A 32 6.83 14.51 -13.22
C ARG A 32 7.61 15.04 -12.01
N LEU A 33 8.77 14.48 -11.68
CA LEU A 33 9.55 14.87 -10.50
C LEU A 33 9.99 16.34 -10.53
N ALA A 34 10.33 16.85 -11.71
CA ALA A 34 10.70 18.26 -11.88
C ALA A 34 9.53 19.19 -11.51
N GLY A 35 8.33 18.87 -12.01
CA GLY A 35 7.11 19.62 -11.70
C GLY A 35 6.72 19.53 -10.21
N ILE A 36 6.83 18.34 -9.61
CA ILE A 36 6.59 18.14 -8.17
C ILE A 36 7.54 18.98 -7.34
N ARG A 37 8.85 18.95 -7.65
CA ARG A 37 9.86 19.73 -6.93
C ARG A 37 9.58 21.24 -7.01
N GLN A 38 9.24 21.73 -8.19
CA GLN A 38 8.91 23.14 -8.38
C GLN A 38 7.66 23.53 -7.59
N ALA A 39 6.57 22.78 -7.75
CA ALA A 39 5.32 23.07 -7.06
C ALA A 39 5.47 23.07 -5.53
N LEU A 40 6.26 22.14 -4.99
CA LEU A 40 6.57 22.09 -3.55
C LEU A 40 7.48 23.25 -3.10
N GLY A 41 8.40 23.72 -3.96
CA GLY A 41 9.25 24.88 -3.67
C GLY A 41 8.50 26.22 -3.66
N GLU A 42 7.38 26.30 -4.38
CA GLU A 42 6.52 27.49 -4.41
C GLU A 42 5.55 27.57 -3.21
N LEU A 43 5.47 26.52 -2.38
CA LEU A 43 4.59 26.50 -1.22
C LEU A 43 5.09 27.42 -0.09
N PRO A 44 4.17 28.11 0.63
CA PRO A 44 4.52 28.84 1.83
C PRO A 44 5.15 27.92 2.89
N GLY A 45 6.35 28.27 3.35
CA GLY A 45 7.09 27.46 4.33
C GLY A 45 7.99 26.39 3.71
N ALA A 46 8.15 26.37 2.39
CA ALA A 46 9.14 25.52 1.74
C ALA A 46 10.58 25.88 2.21
N PRO A 47 11.47 24.88 2.35
CA PRO A 47 12.86 25.13 2.73
C PRO A 47 13.59 25.96 1.67
N GLU A 48 14.48 26.86 2.09
CA GLU A 48 15.24 27.76 1.19
C GLU A 48 16.06 27.02 0.13
N ASN A 49 16.56 25.82 0.46
CA ASN A 49 17.31 24.96 -0.46
C ASN A 49 16.42 24.06 -1.34
N GLY A 50 15.10 24.26 -1.28
CA GLY A 50 14.11 23.42 -1.94
C GLY A 50 13.86 22.08 -1.22
N PRO A 51 12.75 21.41 -1.55
CA PRO A 51 12.38 20.15 -0.93
C PRO A 51 13.35 19.04 -1.34
N VAL A 52 13.76 18.23 -0.37
CA VAL A 52 14.47 16.98 -0.63
C VAL A 52 13.45 15.93 -1.05
N LEU A 53 13.65 15.33 -2.22
CA LEU A 53 12.81 14.26 -2.74
C LEU A 53 13.66 13.00 -2.81
N THR A 54 13.15 11.93 -2.22
CA THR A 54 13.71 10.58 -2.34
C THR A 54 12.69 9.75 -3.11
N VAL A 55 13.12 9.10 -4.18
CA VAL A 55 12.25 8.30 -5.05
C VAL A 55 12.79 6.88 -5.09
N GLU A 56 11.91 5.92 -4.85
CA GLU A 56 12.26 4.51 -4.83
C GLU A 56 11.24 3.72 -5.63
N ARG A 57 11.71 2.73 -6.40
CA ARG A 57 10.79 1.76 -7.01
C ARG A 57 10.35 0.78 -5.95
N GLN A 58 9.05 0.71 -5.74
CA GLN A 58 8.44 -0.37 -4.98
C GLN A 58 8.32 -1.59 -5.88
N SER A 59 9.07 -2.65 -5.60
CA SER A 59 8.98 -3.90 -6.36
C SER A 59 7.68 -4.62 -6.00
N HIS A 60 7.02 -5.23 -6.99
CA HIS A 60 5.80 -5.99 -6.76
C HIS A 60 6.04 -7.14 -5.77
N GLN A 61 7.21 -7.77 -5.83
CA GLN A 61 7.60 -8.89 -4.98
C GLN A 61 7.74 -8.49 -3.50
N ALA A 62 8.36 -7.33 -3.20
CA ALA A 62 8.48 -6.87 -1.81
C ALA A 62 7.11 -6.58 -1.19
N TRP A 63 6.18 -6.00 -1.97
CA TRP A 63 4.81 -5.81 -1.50
C TRP A 63 4.10 -7.14 -1.27
N GLU A 64 4.13 -8.08 -2.21
CA GLU A 64 3.52 -9.40 -2.01
C GLU A 64 4.12 -10.17 -0.83
N GLU A 65 5.42 -10.05 -0.57
CA GLU A 65 6.11 -10.68 0.56
C GLU A 65 5.67 -10.07 1.90
N ILE A 66 5.67 -8.72 2.01
CA ILE A 66 5.20 -8.01 3.21
C ILE A 66 3.72 -8.33 3.51
N TRP A 67 2.86 -8.37 2.48
CA TRP A 67 1.46 -8.75 2.66
C TRP A 67 1.30 -10.23 3.04
N ARG A 68 2.07 -11.14 2.43
CA ARG A 68 2.07 -12.57 2.78
C ARG A 68 2.46 -12.78 4.24
N GLU A 69 3.43 -12.02 4.75
CA GLU A 69 3.86 -12.07 6.14
C GLU A 69 2.78 -11.57 7.12
N GLY A 70 1.87 -10.69 6.69
CA GLY A 70 0.78 -10.17 7.53
C GLY A 70 -0.46 -11.06 7.61
N PHE A 71 -0.70 -11.92 6.61
CA PHE A 71 -1.88 -12.79 6.57
C PHE A 71 -1.64 -14.08 7.36
N ARG A 72 -2.42 -14.26 8.44
CA ARG A 72 -2.45 -15.49 9.23
C ARG A 72 -3.82 -16.15 9.10
N PRO A 73 -3.93 -17.49 9.24
CA PRO A 73 -5.21 -18.17 9.37
C PRO A 73 -6.06 -17.56 10.47
N ARG A 74 -7.34 -17.30 10.19
CA ARG A 74 -8.29 -16.73 11.15
C ARG A 74 -9.54 -17.58 11.22
N ARG A 75 -9.90 -17.96 12.44
CA ARG A 75 -11.20 -18.56 12.74
C ARG A 75 -12.24 -17.46 12.84
N ILE A 76 -13.15 -17.40 11.87
CA ILE A 76 -14.23 -16.41 11.81
C ILE A 76 -15.40 -16.84 12.68
N THR A 77 -15.71 -18.15 12.66
CA THR A 77 -16.75 -18.75 13.51
C THR A 77 -16.29 -20.12 14.01
N PRO A 78 -17.02 -20.77 14.94
CA PRO A 78 -16.71 -22.14 15.34
C PRO A 78 -16.65 -23.13 14.17
N ARG A 79 -17.36 -22.87 13.05
CA ARG A 79 -17.43 -23.73 11.87
C ARG A 79 -16.69 -23.19 10.64
N LEU A 80 -16.16 -21.96 10.66
CA LEU A 80 -15.51 -21.34 9.50
C LEU A 80 -14.11 -20.84 9.86
N VAL A 81 -13.13 -21.31 9.11
CA VAL A 81 -11.74 -20.86 9.16
C VAL A 81 -11.37 -20.32 7.79
N VAL A 82 -10.76 -19.13 7.75
CA VAL A 82 -10.24 -18.52 6.52
C VAL A 82 -8.72 -18.52 6.60
N ALA A 83 -8.05 -19.02 5.57
CA ALA A 83 -6.59 -19.08 5.53
C ALA A 83 -6.07 -18.84 4.11
N PRO A 84 -4.86 -18.30 3.95
CA PRO A 84 -4.22 -18.26 2.64
C PRO A 84 -3.68 -19.65 2.27
N SER A 85 -3.49 -19.91 0.97
CA SER A 85 -3.05 -21.21 0.43
C SER A 85 -1.64 -21.60 0.86
N TRP A 86 -0.82 -20.63 1.23
CA TRP A 86 0.53 -20.84 1.76
C TRP A 86 0.59 -21.15 3.26
N HIS A 87 -0.56 -21.25 3.95
CA HIS A 87 -0.63 -21.68 5.34
C HIS A 87 -1.33 -23.03 5.48
N GLU A 88 -0.66 -23.99 6.09
CA GLU A 88 -1.29 -25.24 6.52
C GLU A 88 -2.19 -24.99 7.74
N VAL A 89 -3.43 -25.46 7.65
CA VAL A 89 -4.43 -25.36 8.72
C VAL A 89 -5.03 -26.74 8.94
N GLU A 90 -4.88 -27.25 10.15
CA GLU A 90 -5.61 -28.44 10.57
C GLU A 90 -7.09 -28.09 10.78
N SER A 91 -7.94 -28.46 9.82
CA SER A 91 -9.39 -28.35 9.99
C SER A 91 -9.89 -29.47 10.90
N VAL A 92 -10.60 -29.12 11.96
CA VAL A 92 -11.29 -30.09 12.82
C VAL A 92 -12.56 -30.58 12.13
N GLU A 93 -12.95 -31.83 12.38
CA GLU A 93 -14.17 -32.43 11.83
C GLU A 93 -15.41 -31.53 12.10
N GLY A 94 -16.15 -31.21 11.04
CA GLY A 94 -17.29 -30.27 11.10
C GLY A 94 -16.95 -28.79 10.86
N GLN A 95 -15.69 -28.46 10.56
CA GLN A 95 -15.28 -27.11 10.13
C GLN A 95 -15.15 -27.01 8.61
N VAL A 96 -15.45 -25.83 8.09
CA VAL A 96 -15.22 -25.42 6.69
C VAL A 96 -13.96 -24.58 6.66
N LEU A 97 -12.97 -25.04 5.89
CA LEU A 97 -11.76 -24.26 5.56
C LEU A 97 -12.00 -23.52 4.24
N LEU A 98 -11.99 -22.19 4.29
CA LEU A 98 -12.03 -21.32 3.13
C LEU A 98 -10.61 -20.84 2.82
N THR A 99 -10.01 -21.39 1.77
CA THR A 99 -8.73 -20.91 1.27
C THR A 99 -8.93 -19.67 0.42
N LEU A 100 -8.33 -18.55 0.81
CA LEU A 100 -8.42 -17.30 0.08
C LEU A 100 -7.04 -16.66 0.01
N ASP A 101 -6.52 -16.59 -1.22
CA ASP A 101 -5.25 -15.92 -1.52
C ASP A 101 -5.54 -14.45 -1.78
N PRO A 102 -5.13 -13.53 -0.89
CA PRO A 102 -5.21 -12.10 -1.19
C PRO A 102 -4.28 -11.80 -2.38
N GLY A 103 -4.87 -11.60 -3.57
CA GLY A 103 -4.21 -10.95 -4.69
C GLY A 103 -4.48 -9.43 -4.73
N MET A 104 -3.93 -8.73 -5.73
CA MET A 104 -4.25 -7.30 -6.01
C MET A 104 -5.73 -7.00 -6.27
N ALA A 105 -6.59 -8.01 -6.30
CA ALA A 105 -8.01 -7.91 -6.58
C ALA A 105 -8.85 -8.39 -5.40
N PHE A 106 -8.71 -7.74 -4.24
CA PHE A 106 -9.82 -7.61 -3.28
C PHE A 106 -9.44 -6.50 -2.29
N GLY A 107 -9.96 -5.29 -2.56
CA GLY A 107 -10.01 -4.16 -1.62
C GLY A 107 -9.00 -4.19 -0.48
N THR A 108 -7.70 -4.01 -0.79
CA THR A 108 -6.80 -3.45 0.20
C THR A 108 -7.46 -2.16 0.65
N ALA A 109 -7.65 -2.01 1.96
CA ALA A 109 -8.46 -0.95 2.55
C ALA A 109 -7.86 0.46 2.40
N GLU A 110 -7.21 0.75 1.27
CA GLU A 110 -6.79 2.08 0.82
C GLU A 110 -7.78 2.72 -0.18
N HIS A 111 -8.94 2.11 -0.42
CA HIS A 111 -10.08 2.81 -1.00
C HIS A 111 -11.09 3.15 0.11
N PRO A 112 -11.38 4.43 0.38
CA PRO A 112 -12.18 4.85 1.54
C PRO A 112 -13.70 4.60 1.42
N THR A 113 -14.13 3.54 0.74
CA THR A 113 -15.55 3.22 0.56
C THR A 113 -15.97 1.86 1.13
N THR A 114 -15.13 1.19 1.92
CA THR A 114 -15.56 -0.02 2.65
C THR A 114 -15.60 0.22 4.15
N ARG A 115 -16.52 1.09 4.57
CA ARG A 115 -17.08 1.12 5.92
C ARG A 115 -18.60 1.25 5.81
N GLY A 116 -19.29 0.15 6.12
CA GLY A 116 -20.74 0.11 6.37
C GLY A 116 -21.58 -0.15 5.15
#